data_AF-A0A1P8KIA1-F1
#
_entry.id   AF-A0A1P8KIA1-F1
#
_cell.length_a   1.000
_cell.length_b   1.000
_cell.length_c   1.000
_cell.angle_alpha   90.00
_cell.angle_beta   90.00
_cell.angle_gamma   90.00
#
_symmetry.space_group_name_H-M   'P 1'
#
loop_
_entity.id
_entity.type
_entity.pdbx_description
1 polymer ?
#
loop_
_entity_poly.entity_id
_entity_poly.type
_entity_poly.pdbx_seq_one_letter_code
_entity_poly.pdbx_strand_id
1 'polypeptide(L)'
;MLTMLTANKWVNVKSHGSDRYGRILGEVYSPDSINEKMVTTGMAWAYRYHGKPTNEKYVTLENKARSEKKGIWSDPKAVEPWKWRRANK
;
A
#
# COMPACT_ATOMS: atom_id res chain seq x y z
N MET A 1 -2.23 9.95 8.63
CA MET A 1 -1.36 10.27 7.48
C MET A 1 -2.14 10.38 6.18
N LEU A 2 -2.81 9.32 5.70
CA LEU A 2 -3.57 9.38 4.43
C LEU A 2 -4.56 10.54 4.38
N THR A 3 -5.46 10.66 5.37
CA THR A 3 -6.44 11.75 5.47
C THR A 3 -5.78 13.13 5.47
N MET A 4 -4.63 13.27 6.12
CA MET A 4 -3.87 14.53 6.14
C MET A 4 -3.33 14.89 4.74
N LEU A 5 -3.01 13.89 3.92
CA LEU A 5 -2.48 14.06 2.57
C LEU A 5 -3.58 14.24 1.52
N THR A 6 -4.78 13.68 1.73
CA THR A 6 -5.82 13.64 0.69
C THR A 6 -7.13 14.36 1.03
N ALA A 7 -7.48 14.53 2.31
CA ALA A 7 -8.78 15.10 2.67
C ALA A 7 -8.84 16.60 2.34
N ASN A 8 -9.94 17.03 1.71
CA ASN A 8 -10.17 18.39 1.24
C ASN A 8 -9.04 18.96 0.37
N LYS A 9 -8.33 18.09 -0.36
CA LYS A 9 -7.25 18.46 -1.27
C LYS A 9 -7.51 17.90 -2.65
N TRP A 10 -7.09 18.65 -3.66
CA TRP A 10 -7.02 18.15 -5.03
C TRP A 10 -5.88 17.14 -5.13
N VAL A 11 -6.19 15.96 -5.65
CA VAL A 11 -5.22 14.88 -5.88
C VAL A 11 -5.34 14.37 -7.31
N ASN A 12 -4.23 13.91 -7.87
CA ASN A 12 -4.23 13.26 -9.18
C ASN A 12 -4.24 11.75 -9.00
N VAL A 13 -5.08 11.06 -9.78
CA VAL A 13 -5.14 9.60 -9.77
C VAL A 13 -4.65 9.09 -11.11
N LYS A 14 -3.52 8.38 -11.11
CA LYS A 14 -3.08 7.61 -12.27
C LYS A 14 -3.79 6.26 -12.25
N SER A 15 -4.82 6.12 -13.09
CA SER A 15 -5.60 4.89 -13.23
C SER A 15 -4.85 3.84 -14.04
N HIS A 16 -4.95 2.59 -13.60
CA HIS A 16 -4.47 1.38 -14.27
C HIS A 16 -5.63 0.48 -14.73
N GLY A 17 -6.86 1.00 -14.69
CA GLY A 17 -8.09 0.28 -15.01
C GLY A 17 -9.01 0.09 -13.82
N SER A 18 -10.01 -0.77 -13.98
CA SER A 18 -10.97 -1.11 -12.92
C SER A 18 -10.95 -2.59 -12.62
N ASP A 19 -11.23 -2.94 -11.36
CA ASP A 19 -11.44 -4.33 -10.98
C ASP A 19 -12.85 -4.84 -11.38
N ARG A 20 -13.09 -6.13 -11.14
CA ARG A 20 -14.39 -6.79 -11.43
C ARG A 20 -15.59 -6.21 -10.65
N TYR A 21 -15.34 -5.36 -9.66
CA TYR A 21 -16.37 -4.70 -8.86
C TYR A 21 -16.55 -3.23 -9.27
N GLY A 22 -15.93 -2.80 -10.39
CA GLY A 22 -16.03 -1.43 -10.88
C GLY A 22 -15.19 -0.41 -10.11
N ARG A 23 -14.24 -0.87 -9.28
CA ARG A 23 -13.36 0.04 -8.51
C ARG A 23 -12.15 0.40 -9.35
N ILE A 24 -11.83 1.68 -9.40
CA ILE A 24 -10.61 2.17 -10.06
C ILE A 24 -9.39 1.69 -9.28
N LEU A 25 -8.47 1.02 -9.97
CA LEU A 25 -7.15 0.65 -9.46
C LEU A 25 -6.16 1.72 -9.93
N GLY A 26 -5.53 2.43 -9.00
CA GLY A 26 -4.65 3.53 -9.36
C GLY A 26 -3.72 3.98 -8.26
N GLU A 27 -2.78 4.84 -8.66
CA GLU A 27 -1.83 5.51 -7.79
C GLU A 27 -2.25 6.96 -7.56
N VAL A 28 -2.24 7.41 -6.31
CA VAL A 28 -2.67 8.76 -5.93
C VAL A 28 -1.45 9.65 -5.71
N TYR A 29 -1.48 10.85 -6.27
CA TYR A 29 -0.40 11.83 -6.23
C TYR A 29 -0.85 13.18 -5.67
N SER A 30 0.02 13.78 -4.85
CA SER A 30 -0.10 15.16 -4.37
C SER A 30 1.19 15.68 -3.72
N PRO A 31 2.03 16.47 -4.40
CA PRO A 31 2.58 16.30 -5.75
C PRO A 31 3.37 14.99 -5.96
N ASP A 32 3.79 14.34 -4.86
CA ASP A 32 4.48 13.05 -4.87
C ASP A 32 3.51 11.86 -4.74
N SER A 33 3.99 10.63 -4.96
CA SER A 33 3.21 9.40 -4.78
C SER A 33 2.85 9.16 -3.31
N ILE A 34 1.54 9.24 -3.01
CA ILE A 34 1.01 8.95 -1.68
C ILE A 34 1.15 7.46 -1.37
N ASN A 35 0.94 6.59 -2.36
CA ASN A 35 1.06 5.14 -2.23
C ASN A 35 2.47 4.76 -1.77
N GLU A 36 3.52 5.32 -2.39
CA GLU A 36 4.91 5.09 -1.98
C GLU A 36 5.18 5.57 -0.56
N LYS A 37 4.67 6.75 -0.20
CA LYS A 37 4.82 7.31 1.14
C LYS A 37 4.16 6.42 2.20
N MET A 38 2.98 5.88 1.91
CA MET A 38 2.27 4.95 2.79
C MET A 38 3.06 3.65 3.01
N VAL A 39 3.66 3.08 1.97
CA VAL A 39 4.51 1.88 2.09
C VAL A 39 5.79 2.19 2.86
N THR A 40 6.47 3.29 2.52
CA THR A 40 7.74 3.71 3.14
C THR A 40 7.60 4.02 4.62
N THR A 41 6.43 4.53 5.04
CA THR A 41 6.14 4.83 6.45
C THR A 41 5.56 3.63 7.22
N GLY A 42 5.49 2.46 6.58
CA GLY A 42 4.99 1.23 7.21
C GLY A 42 3.48 1.26 7.49
N MET A 43 2.71 2.00 6.70
CA MET A 43 1.25 2.07 6.82
C MET A 43 0.51 1.18 5.81
N ALA A 44 1.23 0.59 4.86
CA ALA A 44 0.66 -0.26 3.82
C ALA A 44 1.59 -1.41 3.45
N TRP A 45 0.99 -2.53 3.02
CA TRP A 45 1.69 -3.67 2.44
C TRP A 45 1.84 -3.50 0.93
N ALA A 46 2.96 -3.94 0.35
CA ALA A 46 3.09 -4.00 -1.09
C ALA A 46 2.20 -5.12 -1.65
N TYR A 47 1.42 -4.80 -2.69
CA TYR A 47 0.49 -5.75 -3.27
C TYR A 47 1.22 -6.85 -4.05
N ARG A 48 0.73 -8.08 -3.90
CA ARG A 48 1.22 -9.27 -4.59
C ARG A 48 0.04 -10.00 -5.22
N TYR A 49 0.12 -10.22 -6.53
CA TYR A 49 -0.87 -10.99 -7.28
C TYR A 49 -0.34 -12.40 -7.50
N HIS A 50 -1.07 -13.42 -7.02
CA HIS A 50 -0.62 -14.83 -7.00
C HIS A 50 0.78 -15.01 -6.41
N GLY A 51 1.09 -14.27 -5.34
CA GLY A 51 2.40 -14.32 -4.66
C GLY A 51 3.51 -13.54 -5.36
N LYS A 52 3.29 -12.99 -6.56
CA LYS A 52 4.27 -12.18 -7.29
C LYS A 52 4.07 -10.69 -7.03
N PRO A 53 5.13 -9.90 -6.79
CA PRO A 53 5.03 -8.45 -6.72
C PRO A 53 4.36 -7.88 -7.97
N THR A 54 3.40 -6.97 -7.80
CA THR A 54 2.86 -6.21 -8.94
C THR A 54 3.69 -4.97 -9.25
N ASN A 55 4.51 -4.52 -8.29
CA ASN A 55 5.45 -3.42 -8.45
C ASN A 55 6.66 -3.66 -7.52
N GLU A 56 7.82 -3.94 -8.11
CA GLU A 56 9.05 -4.24 -7.36
C GLU A 56 9.51 -3.06 -6.49
N LYS A 57 9.27 -1.81 -6.94
CA LYS A 57 9.60 -0.61 -6.17
C LYS A 57 8.92 -0.62 -4.80
N TYR A 58 7.65 -1.02 -4.76
CA TYR A 58 6.89 -1.05 -3.50
C TYR A 58 7.40 -2.16 -2.57
N VAL A 59 7.86 -3.29 -3.10
CA VAL A 59 8.46 -4.35 -2.30
C VAL A 59 9.78 -3.89 -1.68
N THR A 60 10.62 -3.17 -2.43
CA THR A 60 11.85 -2.57 -1.89
C THR A 60 11.55 -1.59 -0.76
N LEU A 61 10.56 -0.70 -0.95
CA LEU A 61 10.14 0.27 0.08
C LEU A 61 9.56 -0.43 1.32
N GLU A 62 8.78 -1.49 1.12
CA GLU A 62 8.22 -2.31 2.20
C GLU A 62 9.33 -2.96 3.02
N ASN A 63 10.32 -3.58 2.35
CA ASN A 63 11.44 -4.24 3.02
C ASN A 63 12.26 -3.26 3.87
N LYS A 64 12.48 -2.04 3.36
CA LYS A 64 13.14 -0.97 4.12
C LYS A 64 12.32 -0.56 5.34
N ALA A 65 11.01 -0.36 5.18
CA ALA A 65 10.13 -0.02 6.30
C ALA A 65 10.11 -1.13 7.37
N ARG A 66 10.19 -2.41 6.96
CA ARG A 66 10.31 -3.57 7.86
C ARG A 66 11.62 -3.58 8.63
N SER A 67 12.76 -3.40 7.96
CA SER A 67 14.06 -3.37 8.65
C SER A 67 14.16 -2.23 9.66
N GLU A 68 13.49 -1.12 9.36
CA GLU A 68 13.41 0.06 10.24
C GLU A 68 12.26 -0.03 11.27
N LYS A 69 11.51 -1.14 11.30
CA LYS A 69 10.37 -1.40 12.21
C LYS A 69 9.33 -0.26 12.24
N LYS A 70 9.05 0.35 11.09
CA LYS A 70 8.12 1.48 10.96
C LYS A 70 6.66 1.05 10.96
N GLY A 71 5.79 1.84 11.56
CA GLY A 71 4.34 1.66 11.47
C GLY A 71 3.89 0.26 11.92
N ILE A 72 3.18 -0.46 11.06
CA ILE A 72 2.70 -1.82 11.34
C ILE A 72 3.84 -2.81 11.59
N TRP A 73 5.05 -2.53 11.08
CA TRP A 73 6.23 -3.39 11.26
C TRP A 73 6.88 -3.30 12.64
N SER A 74 6.41 -2.37 13.48
CA SER A 74 6.80 -2.34 14.89
C SER A 74 6.21 -3.52 15.68
N ASP A 75 5.11 -4.10 15.18
CA ASP A 75 4.52 -5.31 15.75
C ASP A 75 5.14 -6.57 15.08
N PRO A 76 5.84 -7.43 15.84
CA PRO A 76 6.41 -8.66 15.31
C PRO A 76 5.35 -9.68 14.87
N LYS A 77 4.06 -9.49 15.24
CA LYS A 77 2.94 -10.34 14.86
C LYS A 77 2.14 -9.79 13.68
N ALA A 78 2.61 -8.76 13.00
CA ALA A 78 1.94 -8.22 11.82
C ALA A 78 1.79 -9.28 10.72
N VAL A 79 0.54 -9.63 10.37
CA VAL A 79 0.21 -10.62 9.32
C VAL A 79 -0.24 -9.90 8.05
N GLU A 80 0.19 -10.40 6.89
CA GLU A 80 -0.30 -9.91 5.59
C GLU A 80 -1.84 -9.95 5.55
N PRO A 81 -2.53 -8.87 5.13
CA PRO A 81 -3.99 -8.83 5.11
C PRO A 81 -4.63 -9.96 4.30
N TRP A 82 -4.00 -10.39 3.19
CA TRP A 82 -4.51 -11.49 2.38
C TRP A 82 -4.31 -12.86 3.03
N LYS A 83 -3.23 -13.07 3.80
CA LYS A 83 -3.05 -14.31 4.57
C LYS A 83 -4.08 -14.39 5.69
N TRP A 84 -4.28 -13.29 6.42
CA TRP A 84 -5.30 -13.21 7.47
C TRP A 84 -6.70 -13.48 6.92
N ARG A 85 -7.08 -12.85 5.80
CA ARG A 85 -8.38 -13.09 5.14
C ARG A 85 -8.58 -14.53 4.68
N ARG A 86 -7.50 -15.23 4.27
CA ARG A 86 -7.59 -16.64 3.85
C ARG A 86 -7.74 -17.59 5.04
N ALA A 87 -7.12 -17.25 6.18
CA ALA A 87 -7.18 -18.06 7.40
C ALA A 87 -8.49 -17.91 8.19
N ASN A 88 -9.16 -16.75 8.06
CA ASN A 88 -10.39 -16.43 8.79
C ASN A 88 -11.62 -16.47 7.87
N LYS A 89 -11.63 -17.42 6.93
CA LYS A 89 -12.70 -17.57 5.95
C LYS A 89 -13.65 -18.67 6.34
#